data_AF-A0A349HF48-F1
#
_entry.id   AF-A0A349HF48-F1
#
_cell.length_a   1.000
_cell.length_b   1.000
_cell.length_c   1.000
_cell.angle_alpha   90.00
_cell.angle_beta   90.00
_cell.angle_gamma   90.00
#
_symmetry.space_group_name_H-M   'P 1'
#
loop_
_entity.id
_entity.type
_entity.pdbx_description
1 polymer ?
#
loop_
_entity_poly.entity_id
_entity_poly.type
_entity_poly.pdbx_seq_one_letter_code
_entity_poly.pdbx_strand_id
1 'polypeptide(L)'
;MKKLILLAVACSLMFTLGCAKKQVQQEEVVVVEETEVVVVEEEPAAEVVPPTPMEIYESEYKTLPTSHVVTKGECLWWIAEYKQIYNDPFMWPLIYKANRDQIKNPDLIYPGQSLEVPRAGYSLDEVKDARKQAGASWKALTPAENAVVPSEMKAALGYL
;
A
#
# COMPACT_ATOMS: atom_id res chain seq x y z
N MET A 1 57.68 -22.18 -1.78
CA MET A 1 58.11 -21.72 -0.44
C MET A 1 57.37 -20.43 -0.13
N LYS A 2 56.58 -20.42 0.96
CA LYS A 2 56.19 -19.32 1.88
C LYS A 2 56.15 -17.88 1.28
N LYS A 3 55.09 -17.08 1.40
CA LYS A 3 54.49 -16.59 2.67
C LYS A 3 53.10 -15.96 2.45
N LEU A 4 52.18 -16.28 3.36
CA LEU A 4 50.98 -15.53 3.74
C LEU A 4 51.37 -14.21 4.43
N ILE A 5 50.66 -13.09 4.21
CA ILE A 5 50.45 -12.00 5.21
C ILE A 5 49.07 -11.35 5.02
N LEU A 6 48.34 -11.24 6.13
CA LEU A 6 47.01 -10.66 6.38
C LEU A 6 47.07 -9.13 6.68
N LEU A 7 45.87 -8.51 6.75
CA LEU A 7 45.41 -7.41 7.65
C LEU A 7 45.21 -5.98 7.12
N ALA A 8 44.01 -5.47 7.48
CA ALA A 8 43.68 -4.15 8.05
C ALA A 8 42.96 -3.13 7.14
N VAL A 9 41.67 -2.85 7.40
CA VAL A 9 41.13 -1.48 7.58
C VAL A 9 39.87 -1.55 8.47
N ALA A 10 39.97 -1.09 9.72
CA ALA A 10 38.84 -0.69 10.56
C ALA A 10 39.18 0.68 11.16
N CYS A 11 38.45 1.71 10.75
CA CYS A 11 38.56 3.14 11.09
C CYS A 11 37.19 3.72 10.70
N SER A 12 36.51 4.66 11.35
CA SER A 12 36.68 5.46 12.55
C SER A 12 35.35 6.24 12.68
N LEU A 13 34.69 6.19 13.85
CA LEU A 13 34.47 7.33 14.75
C LEU A 13 33.31 8.30 14.40
N MET A 14 32.27 8.19 15.24
CA MET A 14 31.46 9.22 15.90
C MET A 14 31.28 10.60 15.25
N PHE A 15 30.01 10.97 15.03
CA PHE A 15 29.58 12.37 14.96
C PHE A 15 28.45 12.65 15.96
N THR A 16 28.55 13.82 16.55
CA THR A 16 28.09 14.20 17.88
C THR A 16 26.76 14.96 17.91
N LEU A 17 26.02 14.70 18.98
CA LEU A 17 24.94 15.45 19.64
C LEU A 17 24.78 16.94 19.25
N GLY A 18 23.58 17.29 18.77
CA GLY A 18 23.10 18.66 18.64
C GLY A 18 22.12 19.02 19.76
N CYS A 19 22.46 20.01 20.58
CA CYS A 19 21.57 20.64 21.54
C CYS A 19 20.73 21.73 20.86
N ALA A 20 19.40 21.65 20.93
CA ALA A 20 18.52 22.78 20.64
C ALA A 20 17.79 23.18 21.92
N LYS A 21 18.24 24.28 22.54
CA LYS A 21 17.55 24.94 23.66
C LYS A 21 16.93 26.23 23.12
N LYS A 22 15.61 26.36 23.19
CA LYS A 22 14.93 27.66 23.11
C LYS A 22 13.92 27.74 24.25
N GLN A 23 14.20 28.63 25.19
CA GLN A 23 13.25 29.14 26.18
C GLN A 23 13.00 30.62 25.88
N VAL A 24 12.01 31.18 26.60
CA VAL A 24 11.76 32.61 26.90
C VAL A 24 10.77 33.29 25.94
N GLN A 25 9.75 34.07 26.33
CA GLN A 25 9.01 34.37 27.59
C GLN A 25 7.94 35.43 27.24
N GLN A 26 6.90 35.52 28.08
CA GLN A 26 6.20 36.74 28.52
C GLN A 26 5.20 37.49 27.60
N GLU A 27 3.93 37.20 27.84
CA GLU A 27 2.87 38.09 28.37
C GLU A 27 3.21 39.59 28.54
N GLU A 28 2.50 40.47 27.80
CA GLU A 28 2.29 41.87 28.17
C GLU A 28 0.87 42.31 27.79
N VAL A 29 0.23 42.97 28.75
CA VAL A 29 -1.18 43.38 28.83
C VAL A 29 -1.36 44.76 28.19
N VAL A 30 -2.31 44.94 27.25
CA VAL A 30 -2.85 46.28 26.93
C VAL A 30 -4.34 46.22 26.57
N VAL A 31 -5.13 46.75 27.51
CA VAL A 31 -6.28 47.68 27.40
C VAL A 31 -7.33 47.48 26.29
N VAL A 32 -8.55 47.38 26.82
CA VAL A 32 -9.88 47.27 26.20
C VAL A 32 -10.26 48.52 25.39
N GLU A 33 -10.64 48.33 24.13
CA GLU A 33 -11.61 49.19 23.44
C GLU A 33 -12.64 48.30 22.72
N GLU A 34 -13.90 48.44 23.14
CA GLU A 34 -15.07 47.80 22.55
C GLU A 34 -15.17 48.18 21.08
N THR A 35 -14.97 47.20 20.20
CA THR A 35 -15.28 47.32 18.78
C THR A 35 -16.35 46.30 18.44
N GLU A 36 -17.39 46.80 17.78
CA GLU A 36 -18.64 46.14 17.45
C GLU A 36 -18.47 44.68 17.02
N VAL A 37 -19.26 43.81 17.67
CA VAL A 37 -19.38 42.40 17.34
C VAL A 37 -20.07 42.29 15.98
N VAL A 38 -19.29 42.36 14.90
CA VAL A 38 -19.64 41.67 13.67
C VAL A 38 -19.64 40.20 14.05
N VAL A 39 -20.83 39.62 14.15
CA VAL A 39 -21.02 38.18 14.20
C VAL A 39 -20.53 37.65 12.85
N VAL A 40 -19.22 37.45 12.77
CA VAL A 40 -18.67 36.42 11.90
C VAL A 40 -19.23 35.14 12.50
N GLU A 41 -20.20 34.55 11.81
CA GLU A 41 -20.54 33.16 12.06
C GLU A 41 -19.21 32.39 11.97
N GLU A 42 -18.67 31.98 13.11
CA GLU A 42 -17.64 30.96 13.15
C GLU A 42 -18.28 29.72 12.54
N GLU A 43 -18.06 29.52 11.23
CA GLU A 43 -18.18 28.21 10.63
C GLU A 43 -17.42 27.26 11.54
N PRO A 44 -18.06 26.20 12.07
CA PRO A 44 -17.45 25.36 13.08
C PRO A 44 -16.14 24.86 12.50
N ALA A 45 -15.03 25.24 13.15
CA ALA A 45 -13.72 24.75 12.81
C ALA A 45 -13.81 23.24 12.81
N ALA A 46 -13.84 22.65 11.61
CA ALA A 46 -13.91 21.22 11.43
C ALA A 46 -12.79 20.61 12.26
N GLU A 47 -13.17 19.87 13.30
CA GLU A 47 -12.26 19.13 14.14
C GLU A 47 -11.45 18.24 13.19
N VAL A 48 -10.15 18.50 13.04
CA VAL A 48 -9.29 17.75 12.12
C VAL A 48 -9.05 16.38 12.74
N VAL A 49 -10.04 15.49 12.67
CA VAL A 49 -9.91 14.12 13.13
C VAL A 49 -8.84 13.47 12.26
N PRO A 50 -7.72 12.97 12.82
CA PRO A 50 -6.70 12.32 12.01
C PRO A 50 -7.34 11.11 11.29
N PRO A 51 -7.01 10.87 10.02
CA PRO A 51 -7.61 9.78 9.27
C PRO A 51 -7.30 8.45 9.96
N THR A 52 -8.32 7.61 10.09
CA THR A 52 -8.18 6.27 10.64
C THR A 52 -7.25 5.42 9.75
N PRO A 53 -6.58 4.39 10.29
CA PRO A 53 -5.73 3.50 9.48
C PRO A 53 -6.47 2.91 8.26
N MET A 54 -7.78 2.65 8.39
CA MET A 54 -8.62 2.16 7.32
C MET A 54 -8.82 3.19 6.20
N GLU A 55 -9.02 4.47 6.55
CA GLU A 55 -9.17 5.55 5.58
C GLU A 55 -7.87 5.84 4.84
N ILE A 56 -6.72 5.81 5.54
CA ILE A 56 -5.41 5.95 4.92
C ILE A 56 -5.21 4.83 3.90
N TYR A 57 -5.44 3.57 4.30
CA TYR A 57 -5.32 2.42 3.41
C TYR A 57 -6.24 2.53 2.18
N GLU A 58 -7.51 2.90 2.38
CA GLU A 58 -8.47 3.06 1.30
C GLU A 58 -8.04 4.16 0.31
N SER A 59 -7.48 5.26 0.83
CA SER A 59 -6.98 6.35 -0.01
C SER A 59 -5.80 5.91 -0.88
N GLU A 60 -4.84 5.17 -0.32
CA GLU A 60 -3.72 4.61 -1.07
C GLU A 60 -4.19 3.56 -2.08
N TYR A 61 -5.08 2.65 -1.65
CA TYR A 61 -5.62 1.58 -2.48
C TYR A 61 -6.30 2.11 -3.75
N LYS A 62 -7.09 3.18 -3.63
CA LYS A 62 -7.77 3.83 -4.77
C LYS A 62 -6.83 4.42 -5.82
N THR A 63 -5.60 4.75 -5.46
CA THR A 63 -4.62 5.33 -6.39
C THR A 63 -3.86 4.29 -7.22
N LEU A 64 -4.01 3.01 -6.89
CA LEU A 64 -3.29 1.93 -7.56
C LEU A 64 -3.81 1.67 -8.98
N PRO A 65 -2.95 1.15 -9.87
CA PRO A 65 -3.33 0.91 -11.26
C PRO A 65 -4.46 -0.12 -11.37
N THR A 66 -5.48 0.16 -12.18
CA THR A 66 -6.58 -0.76 -12.51
C THR A 66 -6.32 -1.57 -13.79
N SER A 67 -5.16 -1.36 -14.42
CA SER A 67 -4.72 -2.10 -15.61
C SER A 67 -3.20 -2.27 -15.63
N HIS A 68 -2.73 -3.33 -16.28
CA HIS A 68 -1.31 -3.60 -16.50
C HIS A 68 -1.04 -3.96 -17.97
N VAL A 69 -0.03 -3.35 -18.58
CA VAL A 69 0.41 -3.69 -19.94
C VAL A 69 1.49 -4.76 -19.85
N VAL A 70 1.20 -5.94 -20.41
CA VAL A 70 2.09 -7.10 -20.35
C VAL A 70 3.43 -6.78 -21.03
N THR A 71 4.52 -7.05 -20.32
CA THR A 71 5.88 -6.92 -20.85
C THR A 71 6.46 -8.28 -21.28
N LYS A 72 7.57 -8.25 -22.03
CA LYS A 72 8.16 -9.48 -22.58
C LYS A 72 8.65 -10.40 -21.47
N GLY A 73 8.11 -11.61 -21.45
CA GLY A 73 8.49 -12.67 -20.50
C GLY A 73 7.61 -12.71 -19.26
N GLU A 74 6.62 -11.84 -19.11
CA GLU A 74 5.69 -11.90 -17.99
C GLU A 74 4.72 -13.08 -18.09
N CYS A 75 4.24 -13.53 -16.93
CA CYS A 75 3.10 -14.43 -16.78
C CYS A 75 2.13 -13.83 -15.76
N LEU A 76 0.88 -14.32 -15.73
CA LEU A 76 -0.15 -13.79 -14.82
C LEU A 76 0.27 -13.86 -13.34
N TRP A 77 1.01 -14.91 -12.97
CA TRP A 77 1.55 -15.11 -11.61
C TRP A 77 2.51 -13.98 -11.21
N TRP A 78 3.47 -13.63 -12.07
CA TRP A 78 4.41 -12.52 -11.81
C TRP A 78 3.73 -11.16 -11.81
N ILE A 79 2.73 -10.95 -12.67
CA ILE A 79 1.96 -9.71 -12.67
C ILE A 79 1.24 -9.53 -11.32
N ALA A 80 0.62 -10.58 -10.80
CA ALA A 80 -0.07 -10.54 -9.50
C ALA A 80 0.88 -10.30 -8.32
N GLU A 81 2.11 -10.80 -8.41
CA GLU A 81 3.16 -10.62 -7.39
C GLU A 81 3.60 -9.16 -7.24
N TYR A 82 3.44 -8.32 -8.26
CA TYR A 82 3.87 -6.92 -8.17
C TYR A 82 3.16 -6.16 -7.05
N LYS A 83 3.94 -5.33 -6.33
CA LYS A 83 3.48 -4.57 -5.16
C LYS A 83 2.29 -3.66 -5.47
N GLN A 84 2.31 -3.01 -6.62
CA GLN A 84 1.23 -2.15 -7.09
C GLN A 84 0.03 -2.91 -7.64
N ILE A 85 0.17 -4.23 -7.88
CA ILE A 85 -0.90 -5.11 -8.33
C ILE A 85 -1.54 -5.73 -7.10
N TYR A 86 -1.24 -6.96 -6.72
CA TYR A 86 -1.82 -7.57 -5.52
C TYR A 86 -0.80 -7.80 -4.42
N ASN A 87 0.49 -7.63 -4.72
CA ASN A 87 1.58 -8.06 -3.84
C ASN A 87 1.40 -9.53 -3.38
N ASP A 88 0.74 -10.34 -4.20
CA ASP A 88 0.41 -11.72 -3.88
C ASP A 88 0.23 -12.51 -5.19
N PRO A 89 1.16 -13.43 -5.50
CA PRO A 89 1.14 -14.15 -6.75
C PRO A 89 -0.09 -15.05 -6.92
N PHE A 90 -0.67 -15.57 -5.83
CA PHE A 90 -1.82 -16.49 -5.93
C PHE A 90 -3.13 -15.78 -6.31
N MET A 91 -3.10 -14.46 -6.50
CA MET A 91 -4.23 -13.66 -6.97
C MET A 91 -4.33 -13.55 -8.49
N TRP A 92 -3.38 -14.12 -9.24
CA TRP A 92 -3.41 -14.14 -10.71
C TRP A 92 -4.73 -14.64 -11.35
N PRO A 93 -5.49 -15.57 -10.76
CA PRO A 93 -6.74 -16.02 -11.37
C PRO A 93 -7.83 -14.93 -11.41
N LEU A 94 -7.74 -13.90 -10.57
CA LEU A 94 -8.63 -12.73 -10.66
C LEU A 94 -8.35 -11.93 -11.94
N ILE A 95 -7.08 -11.74 -12.29
CA ILE A 95 -6.68 -11.11 -13.56
C ILE A 95 -7.21 -11.95 -14.72
N TYR A 96 -7.03 -13.26 -14.67
CA TYR A 96 -7.55 -14.16 -15.70
C TYR A 96 -9.09 -14.07 -15.83
N LYS A 97 -9.82 -14.08 -14.69
CA LYS A 97 -11.28 -14.00 -14.65
C LYS A 97 -11.81 -12.70 -15.27
N ALA A 98 -11.16 -11.58 -15.01
CA ALA A 98 -11.55 -10.28 -15.56
C ALA A 98 -11.30 -10.18 -17.07
N ASN A 99 -10.27 -10.86 -17.58
CA ASN A 99 -9.83 -10.73 -18.98
C ASN A 99 -10.15 -11.97 -19.83
N ARG A 100 -11.22 -12.72 -19.53
CA ARG A 100 -11.59 -13.96 -20.25
C ARG A 100 -12.00 -13.75 -21.70
N ASP A 101 -12.43 -12.53 -22.02
CA ASP A 101 -12.67 -12.07 -23.38
C ASP A 101 -11.37 -12.09 -24.21
N GLN A 102 -10.25 -11.67 -23.61
CA GLN A 102 -8.93 -11.56 -24.24
C GLN A 102 -8.04 -12.82 -24.06
N ILE A 103 -8.12 -13.49 -22.92
CA ILE A 103 -7.26 -14.63 -22.55
C ILE A 103 -8.08 -15.93 -22.59
N LYS A 104 -7.78 -16.79 -23.56
CA LYS A 104 -8.41 -18.11 -23.68
C LYS A 104 -7.69 -19.20 -22.89
N ASN A 105 -6.37 -19.10 -22.80
CA ASN A 105 -5.53 -19.96 -21.99
C ASN A 105 -4.72 -19.06 -21.03
N PRO A 106 -4.83 -19.25 -19.69
CA PRO A 106 -4.11 -18.42 -18.72
C PRO A 106 -2.58 -18.48 -18.87
N ASP A 107 -2.05 -19.54 -19.47
CA ASP A 107 -0.60 -19.70 -19.72
C ASP A 107 -0.13 -18.93 -20.96
N LEU A 108 -1.06 -18.37 -21.76
CA LEU A 108 -0.76 -17.66 -23.00
C LEU A 108 -1.21 -16.21 -22.92
N ILE A 109 -0.29 -15.36 -22.46
CA ILE A 109 -0.37 -13.90 -22.56
C ILE A 109 0.75 -13.37 -23.45
N TYR A 110 0.53 -12.20 -24.07
CA TYR A 110 1.41 -11.63 -25.09
C TYR A 110 1.83 -10.21 -24.70
N PRO A 111 3.07 -9.81 -25.01
CA PRO A 111 3.53 -8.45 -24.76
C PRO A 111 2.66 -7.41 -25.47
N GLY A 112 2.36 -6.31 -24.77
CA GLY A 112 1.50 -5.23 -25.25
C GLY A 112 0.00 -5.44 -24.99
N GLN A 113 -0.43 -6.61 -24.47
CA GLN A 113 -1.79 -6.78 -23.99
C GLN A 113 -2.05 -5.90 -22.77
N SER A 114 -3.14 -5.12 -22.78
CA SER A 114 -3.58 -4.35 -21.61
C SER A 114 -4.60 -5.18 -20.82
N LEU A 115 -4.19 -5.69 -19.67
CA LEU A 115 -5.02 -6.52 -18.81
C LEU A 115 -5.67 -5.67 -17.72
N GLU A 116 -6.96 -5.88 -17.50
CA GLU A 116 -7.69 -5.33 -16.36
C GLU A 116 -7.24 -6.00 -15.05
N VAL A 117 -7.09 -5.18 -14.01
CA VAL A 117 -6.72 -5.60 -12.66
C VAL A 117 -7.85 -5.18 -11.71
N PRO A 118 -8.78 -6.10 -11.38
CA PRO A 118 -9.89 -5.79 -10.49
C PRO A 118 -9.49 -5.23 -9.13
N ARG A 119 -10.07 -4.10 -8.75
CA ARG A 119 -9.88 -3.48 -7.41
C ARG A 119 -11.10 -3.59 -6.51
N ALA A 120 -12.27 -3.84 -7.08
CA ALA A 120 -13.51 -3.98 -6.33
C ALA A 120 -14.41 -5.02 -6.99
N GLY A 121 -15.51 -5.34 -6.32
CA GLY A 121 -16.52 -6.24 -6.86
C GLY A 121 -16.17 -7.73 -6.79
N TYR A 122 -15.21 -8.11 -5.94
CA TYR A 122 -14.95 -9.51 -5.59
C TYR A 122 -14.94 -9.70 -4.07
N SER A 123 -15.44 -10.85 -3.64
CA SER A 123 -15.54 -11.24 -2.24
C SER A 123 -14.34 -12.08 -1.78
N LEU A 124 -14.14 -12.19 -0.46
CA LEU A 124 -13.10 -13.06 0.11
C LEU A 124 -13.28 -14.52 -0.32
N ASP A 125 -14.52 -14.99 -0.46
CA ASP A 125 -14.79 -16.36 -0.87
C ASP A 125 -14.42 -16.60 -2.34
N GLU A 126 -14.68 -15.63 -3.22
CA GLU A 126 -14.18 -15.69 -4.60
C GLU A 126 -12.65 -15.70 -4.66
N VAL A 127 -11.96 -15.00 -3.75
CA VAL A 127 -10.49 -15.06 -3.66
C VAL A 127 -10.01 -16.45 -3.23
N LYS A 128 -10.66 -17.06 -2.22
CA LYS A 128 -10.33 -18.43 -1.79
C LYS A 128 -10.54 -19.44 -2.92
N ASP A 129 -11.65 -19.31 -3.65
CA ASP A 129 -11.97 -20.17 -4.79
C ASP A 129 -10.97 -19.99 -5.93
N ALA A 130 -10.60 -18.75 -6.26
CA ALA A 130 -9.56 -18.42 -7.23
C ALA A 130 -8.21 -19.09 -6.86
N ARG A 131 -7.78 -18.97 -5.60
CA ARG A 131 -6.54 -19.59 -5.11
C ARG A 131 -6.57 -21.10 -5.21
N LYS A 132 -7.71 -21.71 -4.86
CA LYS A 132 -7.90 -23.16 -5.02
C LYS A 132 -7.77 -23.58 -6.49
N GLN A 133 -8.34 -22.81 -7.42
CA GLN A 133 -8.19 -23.06 -8.87
C GLN A 133 -6.74 -22.89 -9.34
N ALA A 134 -5.97 -21.98 -8.73
CA ALA A 134 -4.53 -21.83 -8.97
C ALA A 134 -3.67 -22.96 -8.37
N GLY A 135 -4.26 -23.92 -7.66
CA GLY A 135 -3.53 -24.99 -6.98
C GLY A 135 -2.84 -24.55 -5.69
N ALA A 136 -3.27 -23.44 -5.07
CA ALA A 136 -2.77 -23.04 -3.75
C ALA A 136 -3.09 -24.12 -2.71
N SER A 137 -2.18 -24.32 -1.77
CA SER A 137 -2.40 -25.20 -0.61
C SER A 137 -3.59 -24.70 0.22
N TRP A 138 -4.32 -25.61 0.87
CA TRP A 138 -5.43 -25.28 1.77
C TRP A 138 -5.03 -24.31 2.90
N LYS A 139 -3.74 -24.28 3.26
CA LYS A 139 -3.17 -23.36 4.26
C LYS A 139 -3.00 -21.92 3.75
N ALA A 140 -3.08 -21.68 2.44
CA ALA A 140 -2.78 -20.41 1.79
C ALA A 140 -3.98 -19.85 0.99
N LEU A 141 -5.20 -20.22 1.38
CA LEU A 141 -6.44 -19.79 0.71
C LEU A 141 -6.84 -18.35 1.01
N THR A 142 -6.35 -17.76 2.09
CA THR A 142 -6.55 -16.33 2.37
C THR A 142 -5.40 -15.52 1.77
N PRO A 143 -5.65 -14.28 1.33
CA PRO A 143 -4.61 -13.31 1.01
C PRO A 143 -3.52 -13.24 2.08
N ALA A 144 -2.30 -12.96 1.66
CA ALA A 144 -1.25 -12.58 2.61
C ALA A 144 -1.65 -11.27 3.32
N GLU A 145 -1.13 -11.05 4.54
CA GLU A 145 -1.40 -9.84 5.32
C GLU A 145 -0.97 -8.56 4.59
N ASN A 146 0.16 -8.65 3.87
CA ASN A 146 0.69 -7.58 3.03
C ASN A 146 0.08 -7.54 1.62
N ALA A 147 -0.92 -8.37 1.31
CA ALA A 147 -1.60 -8.33 0.04
C ALA A 147 -2.39 -7.02 -0.10
N VAL A 148 -2.45 -6.55 -1.33
CA VAL A 148 -3.12 -5.32 -1.75
C VAL A 148 -4.55 -5.67 -2.16
N VAL A 149 -5.44 -5.68 -1.17
CA VAL A 149 -6.84 -6.10 -1.28
C VAL A 149 -7.75 -5.04 -0.63
N PRO A 150 -9.06 -4.98 -0.96
CA PRO A 150 -9.96 -3.96 -0.42
C PRO A 150 -9.92 -3.86 1.10
N SER A 151 -10.09 -2.65 1.64
CA SER A 151 -10.09 -2.37 3.09
C SER A 151 -11.06 -3.27 3.87
N GLU A 152 -12.26 -3.49 3.33
CA GLU A 152 -13.27 -4.38 3.89
C GLU A 152 -12.76 -5.82 4.06
N MET A 153 -12.01 -6.32 3.07
CA MET A 153 -11.42 -7.66 3.13
C MET A 153 -10.30 -7.74 4.17
N LYS A 154 -9.47 -6.70 4.28
CA LYS A 154 -8.44 -6.61 5.32
C LYS A 154 -9.06 -6.59 6.72
N ALA A 155 -10.13 -5.82 6.93
CA ALA A 155 -10.87 -5.80 8.18
C ALA A 155 -11.48 -7.18 8.50
N ALA A 156 -12.09 -7.85 7.52
CA ALA A 156 -12.63 -9.20 7.69
C ALA A 156 -11.57 -10.26 8.04
N LEU A 157 -10.31 -10.04 7.62
CA LEU A 157 -9.16 -10.89 7.94
C LEU A 157 -8.43 -10.46 9.23
N GLY A 158 -8.81 -9.33 9.83
CA GLY A 158 -8.17 -8.77 11.03
C GLY A 158 -6.79 -8.16 10.77
N TYR A 159 -6.53 -7.67 9.55
CA TYR A 159 -5.26 -7.02 9.19
C TYR A 159 -5.22 -5.51 9.50
N LEU A 160 -6.39 -4.90 9.75
CA LEU A 160 -6.58 -3.49 10.05
C LEU A 160 -7.51 -3.34 11.27
#